data_AF-A0A2K3UVY1-F1
#
_entry.id   AF-A0A2K3UVY1-F1
#
_cell.length_a   1.000
_cell.length_b   1.000
_cell.length_c   1.000
_cell.angle_alpha   90.00
_cell.angle_beta   90.00
_cell.angle_gamma   90.00
#
_symmetry.space_group_name_H-M   'P 1'
#
loop_
_entity.id
_entity.type
_entity.pdbx_description
1 polymer ?
#
loop_
_entity_poly.entity_id
_entity_poly.type
_entity_poly.pdbx_seq_one_letter_code
_entity_poly.pdbx_strand_id
1 'polypeptide(L)'
;MSSDAALSYREAYATLSRIAAELESGEADLDRVLPLLEEARVAYAGCRDRLEAVRAVLAGTWADEGSDDEADADEYDEDES
;
A
#
# COMPACT_ATOMS: atom_id res chain seq x y z
N MET A 1 -10.62 18.70 20.20
CA MET A 1 -9.50 17.82 19.88
C MET A 1 -9.75 17.33 18.46
N SER A 2 -9.18 18.02 17.47
CA SER A 2 -9.40 17.65 16.07
C SER A 2 -8.69 16.35 15.81
N SER A 3 -9.46 15.32 15.46
CA SER A 3 -8.97 14.00 15.11
C SER A 3 -7.92 14.13 14.03
N ASP A 4 -6.76 13.53 14.27
CA ASP A 4 -5.74 13.20 13.29
C ASP A 4 -6.36 12.18 12.30
N ALA A 5 -7.25 12.68 11.45
CA ALA A 5 -7.95 11.86 10.48
C ALA A 5 -6.96 11.53 9.38
N ALA A 6 -6.45 10.30 9.41
CA ALA A 6 -5.57 9.77 8.38
C ALA A 6 -6.13 10.12 6.99
N LEU A 7 -5.33 10.85 6.20
CA LEU A 7 -5.70 11.36 4.88
C LEU A 7 -6.32 10.25 4.02
N SER A 8 -7.34 10.59 3.25
CA SER A 8 -7.83 9.68 2.22
C SER A 8 -6.77 9.51 1.11
N TYR A 9 -6.83 8.40 0.38
CA TYR A 9 -5.92 8.17 -0.75
C TYR A 9 -5.95 9.33 -1.76
N ARG A 10 -7.14 9.87 -2.03
CA ARG A 10 -7.31 10.99 -2.97
C ARG A 10 -6.58 12.25 -2.49
N GLU A 11 -6.72 12.60 -1.22
CA GLU A 11 -6.09 13.78 -0.64
C GLU A 11 -4.57 13.62 -0.61
N ALA A 12 -4.09 12.46 -0.16
CA ALA A 12 -2.67 12.14 -0.15
C ALA A 12 -2.04 12.19 -1.55
N TYR A 13 -2.73 11.63 -2.56
CA TYR A 13 -2.28 11.68 -3.94
C TYR A 13 -2.28 13.10 -4.52
N ALA A 14 -3.33 13.89 -4.23
CA ALA A 14 -3.39 15.29 -4.66
C ALA A 14 -2.23 16.10 -4.10
N THR A 15 -1.90 15.93 -2.81
CA THR A 15 -0.74 16.58 -2.18
C THR A 15 0.56 16.18 -2.86
N LEU A 16 0.78 14.88 -3.12
CA LEU A 16 1.97 14.42 -3.85
C LEU A 16 2.07 15.04 -5.24
N SER A 17 0.97 15.09 -6.00
CA SER A 17 0.97 15.64 -7.36
C SER A 17 1.29 17.14 -7.38
N ARG A 18 0.78 17.90 -6.40
CA ARG A 18 1.11 19.32 -6.23
C ARG A 18 2.59 19.52 -5.96
N ILE A 19 3.15 18.77 -4.99
CA ILE A 19 4.56 18.88 -4.61
C ILE A 19 5.46 18.50 -5.77
N ALA A 20 5.12 17.44 -6.53
CA ALA A 20 5.88 17.06 -7.71
C ALA A 20 5.92 18.18 -8.76
N ALA A 21 4.77 18.80 -9.05
CA ALA A 21 4.70 19.93 -9.99
C ALA A 21 5.52 21.15 -9.51
N GLU A 22 5.53 21.41 -8.20
CA GLU A 22 6.30 22.51 -7.58
C GLU A 22 7.82 22.26 -7.60
N LEU A 23 8.24 21.00 -7.45
CA LEU A 23 9.66 20.63 -7.57
C LEU A 23 10.12 20.60 -9.04
N GLU A 24 9.27 20.15 -9.96
CA GLU A 24 9.57 20.09 -11.40
C GLU A 24 9.67 21.48 -12.05
N SER A 25 8.95 22.49 -11.53
CA SER A 25 9.07 23.86 -12.04
C SER A 25 10.47 24.46 -11.78
N GLY A 26 11.22 23.90 -10.83
CA GLY A 26 12.53 24.41 -10.43
C GLY A 26 12.48 25.75 -9.69
N GLU A 27 11.29 26.24 -9.34
CA GLU A 27 11.09 27.50 -8.61
C GLU A 27 11.19 27.32 -7.08
N ALA A 28 11.27 26.08 -6.61
CA ALA A 28 11.45 25.78 -5.19
C ALA A 28 12.89 26.07 -4.74
N ASP A 29 13.06 27.12 -3.93
CA ASP A 29 14.33 27.42 -3.27
C ASP A 29 14.74 26.27 -2.34
N LEU A 30 16.05 26.11 -2.09
CA LEU A 30 16.61 25.00 -1.30
C LEU A 30 15.96 24.89 0.10
N ASP A 31 15.65 26.04 0.69
CA ASP A 31 14.99 26.15 2.00
C ASP A 31 13.53 25.67 1.99
N ARG A 32 12.89 25.63 0.82
CA ARG A 32 11.53 25.11 0.61
C ARG A 32 11.51 23.62 0.25
N VAL A 33 12.59 23.10 -0.33
CA VAL A 33 12.68 21.69 -0.77
C VAL A 33 12.56 20.73 0.41
N LEU A 34 13.25 20.99 1.53
CA LEU A 34 13.20 20.10 2.70
C LEU A 34 11.80 20.00 3.30
N PRO A 35 11.08 21.11 3.58
CA PRO A 35 9.67 21.05 4.00
C PRO A 35 8.76 20.31 3.01
N LEU A 36 8.90 20.56 1.71
CA LEU A 36 8.13 19.87 0.67
C LEU A 36 8.38 18.37 0.67
N LEU A 37 9.63 17.95 0.92
CA LEU A 37 9.99 16.53 0.99
C LEU A 37 9.39 15.84 2.22
N GLU A 38 9.36 16.51 3.36
CA GLU A 38 8.71 15.99 4.57
C GLU A 38 7.21 15.83 4.37
N GLU A 39 6.55 16.83 3.78
CA GLU A 39 5.13 16.78 3.43
C GLU A 39 4.85 15.63 2.44
N ALA A 40 5.70 15.48 1.41
CA ALA A 40 5.59 14.39 0.44
C ALA A 40 5.75 13.02 1.09
N ARG A 41 6.64 12.86 2.08
CA ARG A 41 6.80 11.59 2.81
C ARG A 41 5.54 11.20 3.57
N VAL A 42 4.88 12.15 4.24
CA VAL A 42 3.62 11.90 4.95
C VAL A 42 2.52 11.51 3.98
N ALA A 43 2.38 12.26 2.89
CA ALA A 43 1.40 11.96 1.84
C ALA A 43 1.66 10.57 1.20
N TYR A 44 2.93 10.22 0.94
CA TYR A 44 3.30 8.92 0.42
C TYR A 44 2.97 7.77 1.37
N ALA A 45 3.21 7.92 2.67
CA ALA A 45 2.81 6.93 3.67
C ALA A 45 1.30 6.69 3.62
N GLY A 46 0.50 7.77 3.58
CA GLY A 46 -0.96 7.65 3.46
C GLY A 46 -1.41 6.92 2.18
N CYS A 47 -0.77 7.20 1.03
CA CYS A 47 -1.03 6.47 -0.20
C CYS A 47 -0.67 4.98 -0.08
N ARG A 48 0.51 4.67 0.44
CA ARG A 48 1.02 3.30 0.57
C ARG A 48 0.12 2.48 1.48
N ASP A 49 -0.25 2.99 2.65
CA ASP A 49 -1.03 2.25 3.64
C ASP A 49 -2.42 1.90 3.08
N ARG A 50 -3.03 2.78 2.26
CA ARG A 50 -4.29 2.49 1.55
C ARG A 50 -4.13 1.44 0.47
N LEU A 51 -3.04 1.49 -0.30
CA LEU A 51 -2.74 0.48 -1.32
C LEU A 51 -2.48 -0.89 -0.69
N GLU A 52 -1.78 -0.94 0.45
CA GLU A 52 -1.55 -2.17 1.20
C GLU A 52 -2.86 -2.76 1.74
N ALA A 53 -3.76 -1.94 2.28
CA ALA A 53 -5.09 -2.40 2.69
C ALA A 53 -5.88 -3.00 1.51
N VAL A 54 -5.85 -2.37 0.34
CA VAL A 54 -6.49 -2.91 -0.87
C VAL A 54 -5.84 -4.23 -1.31
N ARG A 55 -4.50 -4.31 -1.31
CA ARG A 55 -3.77 -5.55 -1.64
C ARG A 55 -4.13 -6.69 -0.70
N ALA A 56 -4.25 -6.41 0.60
CA ALA A 56 -4.64 -7.40 1.59
C ALA A 56 -6.06 -7.93 1.35
N VAL A 57 -7.01 -7.06 1.00
CA VAL A 57 -8.38 -7.47 0.65
C VAL A 57 -8.40 -8.34 -0.61
N LEU A 58 -7.67 -7.95 -1.66
CA LEU A 58 -7.59 -8.73 -2.91
C LEU A 58 -6.92 -10.09 -2.70
N ALA A 59 -5.85 -10.14 -1.91
CA ALA A 59 -5.20 -11.41 -1.57
C ALA A 59 -6.11 -12.32 -0.74
N GLY A 60 -6.88 -11.76 0.21
CA GLY A 60 -7.83 -12.52 1.01
C GLY A 60 -9.04 -13.03 0.21
N THR A 61 -9.53 -12.25 -0.76
CA THR A 61 -10.65 -12.68 -1.63
C THR A 61 -10.25 -13.80 -2.58
N TRP A 62 -9.03 -13.78 -3.12
CA TRP A 62 -8.55 -14.85 -4.00
C TRP A 62 -8.03 -16.09 -3.25
N ALA A 63 -7.62 -15.95 -1.98
CA ALA A 63 -7.27 -17.09 -1.14
C ALA A 63 -8.50 -17.90 -0.71
N ASP A 64 -9.65 -17.24 -0.52
CA ASP A 64 -10.93 -17.88 -0.18
C ASP A 64 -11.53 -18.66 -1.36
N GLU A 65 -11.19 -18.29 -2.60
CA GLU A 65 -11.61 -18.99 -3.83
C GLU A 65 -10.68 -20.18 -4.20
N GLY A 66 -9.60 -20.43 -3.44
CA GLY A 66 -8.58 -21.43 -3.75
C GLY A 66 -8.33 -22.49 -2.66
N SER A 67 -9.10 -22.50 -1.56
CA SER A 67 -8.96 -23.49 -0.49
C SER A 67 -9.91 -24.68 -0.66
N ASP A 68 -9.93 -25.28 -1.86
CA ASP A 68 -10.63 -26.53 -2.19
C ASP A 68 -9.73 -27.49 -3.00
N ASP A 69 -8.40 -27.40 -2.85
CA ASP A 69 -7.47 -28.41 -3.40
C ASP A 69 -7.10 -29.40 -2.29
N GLU A 70 -7.86 -30.49 -2.29
CA GLU A 70 -7.52 -31.78 -1.72
C GLU A 70 -6.11 -32.21 -2.15
N ALA A 71 -5.19 -32.34 -1.19
CA ALA A 71 -4.10 -33.30 -1.32
C ALA A 71 -4.52 -34.57 -0.56
N ASP A 72 -5.51 -35.24 -1.14
CA ASP A 72 -5.57 -36.71 -1.12
C ASP A 72 -4.30 -37.18 -1.85
N ALA A 73 -3.35 -37.69 -1.07
CA ALA A 73 -2.14 -38.31 -1.57
C ALA A 73 -1.96 -39.63 -0.82
N ASP A 74 -2.74 -40.61 -1.27
CA ASP A 74 -2.41 -42.03 -1.37
C ASP A 74 -1.88 -42.69 -0.08
N GLU A 75 -2.84 -43.13 0.74
CA GLU A 75 -2.77 -44.45 1.38
C GLU A 75 -2.49 -45.48 0.29
N TYR A 76 -1.26 -45.98 0.12
CA TYR A 76 -0.89 -47.36 -0.28
C TYR A 76 0.66 -47.45 -0.33
N ASP A 77 1.29 -48.11 0.66
CA ASP A 77 2.35 -49.07 0.33
C ASP A 77 2.51 -50.11 1.45
N GLU A 78 2.62 -51.35 1.01
CA GLU A 78 2.56 -52.60 1.77
C GLU A 78 3.83 -52.83 2.62
N ASP A 79 3.69 -53.26 3.88
CA ASP A 79 4.78 -53.95 4.59
C ASP A 79 4.24 -55.28 5.15
N GLU A 80 4.30 -56.32 4.30
CA GLU A 80 4.42 -57.70 4.75
C GLU A 80 5.85 -57.92 5.24
N SER A 81 6.01 -58.24 6.53
CA SER A 81 7.21 -58.85 7.13
C SER A 81 6.82 -59.87 8.19
#